data_AF-A0A382VB96-F1
#
_entry.id   AF-A0A382VB96-F1
#
_cell.length_a   1.000
_cell.length_b   1.000
_cell.length_c   1.000
_cell.angle_alpha   90.00
_cell.angle_beta   90.00
_cell.angle_gamma   90.00
#
_symmetry.space_group_name_H-M   'P 1'
#
loop_
_entity.id
_entity.type
_entity.pdbx_description
1 polymer ?
#
loop_
_entity_poly.entity_id
_entity_poly.type
_entity_poly.pdbx_seq_one_letter_code
_entity_poly.pdbx_strand_id
1 'polypeptide(L)'
;LVTDFKNRLFPTIISRCQHIQFSALGKKVIESMLAEKGVKQDKIKWISCLSQGNFVNASKIAERDWDEIKNIFSFISDFMLVNNHKKLIQFASEYSRLSIMDETEFRFRFLLIQRWLLGVLHLKNAIQDDLTKSELNEGMNRFLSMYPKVDVLALNLLVESVVNGLNRNAHMSLLLTHFIIQLQKELKQKPLYE
;
A
#
# COMPACT_ATOMS: atom_id res chain seq x y z
N LEU A 1 21.29 -15.21 -6.10
CA LEU A 1 20.61 -14.03 -6.69
C LEU A 1 19.16 -14.05 -6.24
N VAL A 2 18.62 -12.93 -5.75
CA VAL A 2 17.21 -12.76 -5.39
C VAL A 2 16.69 -11.52 -6.11
N THR A 3 15.51 -11.58 -6.73
CA THR A 3 14.90 -10.45 -7.42
C THR A 3 13.39 -10.58 -7.48
N ASP A 4 12.68 -9.46 -7.40
CA ASP A 4 11.23 -9.38 -7.64
C ASP A 4 10.89 -9.34 -9.14
N PHE A 5 11.87 -9.01 -10.00
CA PHE A 5 11.65 -8.78 -11.43
C PHE A 5 12.55 -9.67 -12.29
N LYS A 6 12.29 -10.99 -12.27
CA LYS A 6 13.02 -11.98 -13.09
C LYS A 6 13.18 -11.54 -14.55
N ASN A 7 12.13 -10.98 -15.14
CA ASN A 7 12.09 -10.58 -16.55
C ASN A 7 12.97 -9.35 -16.87
N ARG A 8 13.54 -8.69 -15.87
CA ARG A 8 14.51 -7.59 -16.05
C ARG A 8 15.97 -8.06 -15.99
N LEU A 9 16.22 -9.33 -15.68
CA LEU A 9 17.55 -9.90 -15.70
C LEU A 9 17.99 -10.25 -17.13
N PHE A 10 19.30 -10.22 -17.36
CA PHE A 10 19.84 -10.67 -18.64
C PHE A 10 19.52 -12.15 -18.90
N PRO A 11 19.19 -12.53 -20.15
CA PRO A 11 18.90 -13.92 -20.50
C PRO A 11 20.02 -14.89 -20.11
N THR A 12 21.28 -14.44 -20.14
CA THR A 12 22.47 -15.23 -19.78
C THR A 12 22.56 -15.57 -18.30
N ILE A 13 22.01 -14.72 -17.42
CA ILE A 13 21.87 -15.01 -15.99
C ILE A 13 20.74 -16.00 -15.78
N ILE A 14 19.60 -15.77 -16.45
CA ILE A 14 18.42 -16.62 -16.37
C ILE A 14 18.77 -18.06 -16.79
N SER A 15 19.51 -18.26 -17.89
CA SER A 15 19.81 -19.59 -18.41
C SER A 15 20.80 -20.41 -17.57
N ARG A 16 21.55 -19.78 -16.65
CA ARG A 16 22.60 -20.41 -15.85
C ARG A 16 22.23 -20.61 -14.38
N CYS A 17 21.06 -20.14 -13.96
CA CYS A 17 20.61 -20.21 -12.56
C CYS A 17 19.39 -21.13 -12.41
N GLN A 18 19.35 -21.89 -11.32
CA GLN A 18 18.13 -22.60 -10.93
C GLN A 18 17.05 -21.57 -10.52
N HIS A 19 15.84 -21.77 -11.03
CA HIS A 19 14.71 -20.91 -10.70
C HIS A 19 13.91 -21.48 -9.53
N ILE A 20 13.87 -20.74 -8.43
CA ILE A 20 13.01 -21.04 -7.28
C ILE A 20 12.12 -19.82 -7.07
N GLN A 21 10.80 -19.99 -7.22
CA GLN A 21 9.82 -18.93 -7.03
C GLN A 21 9.26 -18.98 -5.61
N PHE A 22 9.47 -17.90 -4.85
CA PHE A 22 8.85 -17.72 -3.54
C PHE A 22 7.53 -16.98 -3.74
N SER A 23 6.42 -17.73 -3.74
CA SER A 23 5.08 -17.16 -3.88
C SER A 23 4.56 -16.63 -2.55
N ALA A 24 3.60 -15.71 -2.61
CA ALA A 24 2.88 -15.23 -1.44
C ALA A 24 2.27 -16.39 -0.66
N LEU A 25 2.38 -16.36 0.68
CA LEU A 25 1.82 -17.41 1.53
C LEU A 25 0.29 -17.37 1.49
N GLY A 26 -0.32 -18.55 1.49
CA GLY A 26 -1.76 -18.66 1.64
C GLY A 26 -2.22 -18.10 2.98
N LYS A 27 -3.40 -17.48 3.01
CA LYS A 27 -3.96 -16.84 4.21
C LYS A 27 -3.92 -17.76 5.44
N LYS A 28 -4.41 -19.00 5.30
CA LYS A 28 -4.42 -20.01 6.37
C LYS A 28 -3.02 -20.33 6.91
N VAL A 29 -2.00 -20.30 6.04
CA VAL A 29 -0.61 -20.55 6.46
C VAL A 29 -0.13 -19.40 7.36
N ILE A 30 -0.40 -18.15 6.98
CA ILE A 30 -0.09 -17.01 7.84
C ILE A 30 -0.86 -17.08 9.16
N GLU A 31 -2.14 -17.40 9.13
CA GLU A 31 -2.96 -17.54 10.34
C GLU A 31 -2.37 -18.57 11.30
N SER A 32 -1.97 -19.75 10.80
CA SER A 32 -1.29 -20.79 11.60
C SER A 32 0.05 -20.30 12.15
N MET A 33 0.90 -19.69 11.33
CA MET A 33 2.20 -19.18 11.76
C MET A 33 2.08 -18.06 12.82
N LEU A 34 1.05 -17.21 12.72
CA LEU A 34 0.76 -16.18 13.73
C LEU A 34 0.27 -16.81 15.05
N ALA A 35 -0.58 -17.84 14.97
CA ALA A 35 -1.04 -18.58 16.14
C ALA A 35 0.13 -19.27 16.87
N GLU A 36 1.05 -19.90 16.14
CA GLU A 36 2.27 -20.51 16.68
C GLU A 36 3.18 -19.47 17.39
N LYS A 37 3.18 -18.22 16.91
CA LYS A 37 3.87 -17.10 17.57
C LYS A 37 3.12 -16.49 18.77
N GLY A 38 1.96 -17.05 19.15
CA GLY A 38 1.19 -16.57 20.30
C GLY A 38 0.37 -15.31 20.04
N VAL A 39 0.12 -14.95 18.77
CA VAL A 39 -0.78 -13.84 18.44
C VAL A 39 -2.22 -14.22 18.79
N LYS A 40 -2.95 -13.31 19.43
CA LYS A 40 -4.34 -13.55 19.83
C LYS A 40 -5.25 -13.76 18.62
N GLN A 41 -6.19 -14.69 18.74
CA GLN A 41 -7.08 -15.12 17.63
C GLN A 41 -7.94 -13.99 17.04
N ASP A 42 -8.36 -13.04 17.86
CA ASP A 42 -9.06 -11.82 17.44
C ASP A 42 -8.21 -10.95 16.49
N LYS A 43 -6.88 -10.92 16.70
CA LYS A 43 -5.96 -10.17 15.84
C LYS A 43 -5.61 -10.88 14.53
N ILE A 44 -5.50 -12.21 14.56
CA ILE A 44 -5.00 -13.03 13.44
C ILE A 44 -5.76 -12.78 12.12
N LYS A 45 -7.09 -12.65 12.19
CA LYS A 45 -7.92 -12.52 10.99
C LYS A 45 -7.64 -11.23 10.22
N TRP A 46 -7.51 -10.10 10.90
CA TRP A 46 -7.25 -8.82 10.24
C TRP A 46 -5.75 -8.67 9.88
N ILE A 47 -4.83 -9.21 10.67
CA ILE A 47 -3.40 -9.23 10.33
C ILE A 47 -3.16 -10.01 9.04
N SER A 48 -3.71 -11.21 8.92
CA SER A 48 -3.57 -12.05 7.72
C SER A 48 -4.18 -11.41 6.48
N CYS A 49 -5.28 -10.68 6.64
CA CYS A 49 -5.90 -9.89 5.58
C CYS A 49 -5.02 -8.73 5.10
N LEU A 50 -4.34 -8.02 6.01
CA LEU A 50 -3.52 -6.86 5.69
C LEU A 50 -2.13 -7.23 5.15
N SER A 51 -1.62 -8.41 5.51
CA SER A 51 -0.25 -8.82 5.18
C SER A 51 -0.03 -9.28 3.74
N GLN A 52 -1.11 -9.55 2.99
CA GLN A 52 -1.07 -9.97 1.57
C GLN A 52 -0.14 -11.15 1.30
N GLY A 53 -0.09 -12.14 2.18
CA GLY A 53 0.79 -13.30 1.97
C GLY A 53 2.25 -13.08 2.38
N ASN A 54 2.61 -11.90 2.90
CA ASN A 54 3.95 -11.59 3.39
C ASN A 54 4.02 -11.69 4.93
N PHE A 55 4.75 -12.69 5.44
CA PHE A 55 4.86 -12.91 6.88
C PHE A 55 5.67 -11.84 7.63
N VAL A 56 6.61 -11.16 6.96
CA VAL A 56 7.34 -10.03 7.54
C VAL A 56 6.37 -8.87 7.78
N ASN A 57 5.50 -8.57 6.81
CA ASN A 57 4.43 -7.59 6.99
C ASN A 57 3.46 -8.03 8.09
N ALA A 58 3.04 -9.30 8.10
CA ALA A 58 2.18 -9.84 9.15
C ALA A 58 2.77 -9.62 10.55
N SER A 59 4.07 -9.87 10.71
CA SER A 59 4.77 -9.68 11.99
C SER A 59 4.77 -8.20 12.40
N LYS A 60 5.08 -7.27 11.48
CA LYS A 60 5.03 -5.82 11.74
C LYS A 60 3.63 -5.35 12.13
N ILE A 61 2.61 -5.86 11.46
CA ILE A 61 1.21 -5.52 11.74
C ILE A 61 0.79 -6.08 13.10
N ALA A 62 1.30 -7.24 13.50
CA ALA A 62 0.99 -7.86 14.80
C ALA A 62 1.49 -7.04 16.00
N GLU A 63 2.52 -6.22 15.80
CA GLU A 63 3.05 -5.29 16.80
C GLU A 63 2.17 -4.03 16.98
N ARG A 64 1.15 -3.85 16.14
CA ARG A 64 0.26 -2.69 16.15
C ARG A 64 -1.09 -3.00 16.78
N ASP A 65 -1.76 -1.96 17.24
CA ASP A 65 -3.13 -2.03 17.71
C ASP A 65 -4.15 -1.71 16.61
N TRP A 66 -5.32 -2.33 16.72
CA TRP A 66 -6.36 -2.18 15.70
C TRP A 66 -6.82 -0.72 15.54
N ASP A 67 -6.87 0.03 16.63
CA ASP A 67 -7.24 1.45 16.60
C ASP A 67 -6.20 2.30 15.86
N GLU A 68 -4.91 1.99 15.98
CA GLU A 68 -3.85 2.64 15.20
C GLU A 68 -4.05 2.37 13.70
N ILE A 69 -4.30 1.11 13.33
CA ILE A 69 -4.57 0.73 11.94
C ILE A 69 -5.79 1.46 11.39
N LYS A 70 -6.90 1.50 12.13
CA LYS A 70 -8.12 2.24 11.74
C LYS A 70 -7.84 3.72 11.53
N ASN A 71 -7.06 4.34 12.41
CA ASN A 71 -6.69 5.74 12.29
C ASN A 71 -5.84 6.00 11.04
N ILE A 72 -4.91 5.10 10.70
CA ILE A 72 -4.12 5.21 9.47
C ILE A 72 -5.04 5.05 8.24
N PHE A 73 -5.94 4.08 8.23
CA PHE A 73 -6.89 3.89 7.12
C PHE A 73 -7.84 5.09 6.93
N SER A 74 -8.28 5.69 8.04
CA SER A 74 -9.09 6.91 8.03
C SER A 74 -8.29 8.07 7.46
N PHE A 75 -7.05 8.26 7.91
CA PHE A 75 -6.13 9.25 7.37
C PHE A 75 -5.89 9.07 5.86
N ILE A 76 -5.67 7.83 5.40
CA ILE A 76 -5.49 7.53 3.97
C ILE A 76 -6.75 7.92 3.21
N SER A 77 -7.92 7.50 3.69
CA SER A 77 -9.20 7.82 3.03
C SER A 77 -9.42 9.32 2.93
N ASP A 78 -9.17 10.06 4.02
CA ASP A 78 -9.27 11.51 4.03
C ASP A 78 -8.26 12.14 3.08
N PHE A 79 -6.99 11.74 3.14
CA PHE A 79 -5.93 12.25 2.27
C PHE A 79 -6.24 12.06 0.77
N MET A 80 -6.79 10.91 0.40
CA MET A 80 -7.18 10.62 -0.99
C MET A 80 -8.37 11.47 -1.47
N LEU A 81 -9.16 12.01 -0.54
CA LEU A 81 -10.29 12.92 -0.78
C LEU A 81 -9.91 14.41 -0.58
N VAL A 82 -8.71 14.71 -0.07
CA VAL A 82 -8.26 16.07 0.19
C VAL A 82 -8.07 16.84 -1.12
N ASN A 83 -8.75 18.00 -1.21
CA ASN A 83 -8.49 19.04 -2.21
C ASN A 83 -7.94 20.34 -1.58
N ASN A 84 -7.34 20.24 -0.39
CA ASN A 84 -6.78 21.37 0.35
C ASN A 84 -5.25 21.40 0.23
N HIS A 85 -4.72 22.43 -0.43
CA HIS A 85 -3.29 22.59 -0.68
C HIS A 85 -2.42 22.60 0.60
N LYS A 86 -2.89 23.22 1.68
CA LYS A 86 -2.14 23.29 2.95
C LYS A 86 -1.95 21.90 3.56
N LYS A 87 -3.01 21.06 3.54
CA LYS A 87 -2.94 19.68 4.02
C LYS A 87 -2.00 18.83 3.17
N LEU A 88 -1.99 19.04 1.85
CA LEU A 88 -1.08 18.33 0.94
C LEU A 88 0.39 18.71 1.20
N ILE A 89 0.70 20.01 1.37
CA ILE A 89 2.05 20.44 1.74
C ILE A 89 2.47 19.86 3.09
N GLN A 90 1.57 19.85 4.07
CA GLN A 90 1.83 19.27 5.39
C GLN A 90 2.16 17.78 5.28
N PHE A 91 1.42 17.02 4.47
CA PHE A 91 1.75 15.62 4.19
C PHE A 91 3.18 15.48 3.65
N ALA A 92 3.56 16.27 2.64
CA ALA A 92 4.90 16.19 2.06
C ALA A 92 6.02 16.47 3.09
N SER A 93 5.84 17.48 3.95
CA SER A 93 6.85 17.82 4.95
C SER A 93 6.95 16.77 6.05
N GLU A 94 5.82 16.29 6.56
CA GLU A 94 5.76 15.29 7.63
C GLU A 94 6.34 13.96 7.15
N TYR A 95 5.95 13.49 5.96
CA TYR A 95 6.45 12.23 5.43
C TYR A 95 7.89 12.32 4.94
N SER A 96 8.35 13.49 4.48
CA SER A 96 9.78 13.68 4.18
C SER A 96 10.63 13.62 5.45
N ARG A 97 10.14 14.13 6.58
CA ARG A 97 10.84 14.00 7.86
C ARG A 97 10.79 12.56 8.36
N LEU A 98 9.63 11.91 8.25
CA LEU A 98 9.44 10.52 8.66
C LEU A 98 10.37 9.58 7.89
N SER A 99 10.56 9.76 6.58
CA SER A 99 11.48 8.90 5.80
C SER A 99 12.93 8.92 6.29
N ILE A 100 13.34 9.98 7.00
CA ILE A 100 14.70 10.12 7.54
C ILE A 100 14.76 9.63 8.99
N MET A 101 13.74 9.98 9.79
CA MET A 101 13.71 9.64 11.22
C MET A 101 13.36 8.18 11.48
N ASP A 102 12.44 7.62 10.70
CA ASP A 102 11.97 6.25 10.84
C ASP A 102 11.51 5.71 9.48
N GLU A 103 12.48 5.21 8.71
CA GLU A 103 12.23 4.59 7.41
C GLU A 103 11.29 3.37 7.53
N THR A 104 11.32 2.66 8.67
CA THR A 104 10.48 1.48 8.88
C THR A 104 9.01 1.87 8.97
N GLU A 105 8.71 2.90 9.77
CA GLU A 105 7.36 3.46 9.89
C GLU A 105 6.90 4.13 8.59
N PHE A 106 7.79 4.82 7.87
CA PHE A 106 7.48 5.35 6.55
C PHE A 106 7.04 4.25 5.58
N ARG A 107 7.83 3.17 5.47
CA ARG A 107 7.51 2.03 4.60
C ARG A 107 6.22 1.34 5.03
N PHE A 108 5.98 1.24 6.34
CA PHE A 108 4.74 0.67 6.88
C PHE A 108 3.50 1.48 6.46
N ARG A 109 3.55 2.82 6.54
CA ARG A 109 2.44 3.68 6.09
C ARG A 109 2.16 3.54 4.60
N PHE A 110 3.21 3.50 3.78
CA PHE A 110 3.05 3.29 2.34
C PHE A 110 2.54 1.88 2.00
N LEU A 111 2.94 0.84 2.75
CA LEU A 111 2.36 -0.49 2.65
C LEU A 111 0.84 -0.45 2.89
N LEU A 112 0.38 0.28 3.91
CA LEU A 112 -1.05 0.41 4.19
C LEU A 112 -1.79 1.22 3.11
N ILE A 113 -1.18 2.24 2.51
CA ILE A 113 -1.72 2.95 1.33
C ILE A 113 -1.91 1.98 0.16
N GLN A 114 -0.90 1.16 -0.16
CA GLN A 114 -1.00 0.17 -1.23
C GLN A 114 -2.08 -0.89 -0.93
N ARG A 115 -2.18 -1.35 0.33
CA ARG A 115 -3.24 -2.28 0.75
C ARG A 115 -4.63 -1.67 0.60
N TRP A 116 -4.78 -0.40 0.95
CA TRP A 116 -6.02 0.35 0.77
C TRP A 116 -6.39 0.48 -0.72
N LEU A 117 -5.44 0.83 -1.58
CA LEU A 117 -5.64 0.89 -3.03
C LEU A 117 -6.04 -0.47 -3.63
N LEU A 118 -5.43 -1.56 -3.16
CA LEU A 118 -5.84 -2.90 -3.55
C LEU A 118 -7.30 -3.20 -3.14
N GLY A 119 -7.70 -2.77 -1.94
CA GLY A 119 -9.10 -2.87 -1.50
C GLY A 119 -10.07 -2.09 -2.39
N VAL A 120 -9.70 -0.86 -2.79
CA VAL A 120 -10.46 -0.06 -3.76
C VAL A 120 -10.57 -0.77 -5.11
N LEU A 121 -9.47 -1.36 -5.61
CA LEU A 121 -9.46 -2.10 -6.87
C LEU A 121 -10.38 -3.34 -6.79
N HIS A 122 -10.35 -4.06 -5.68
CA HIS A 122 -11.22 -5.21 -5.46
C HIS A 122 -12.69 -4.81 -5.39
N LEU A 123 -13.04 -3.72 -4.69
CA LEU A 123 -14.40 -3.16 -4.70
C LEU A 123 -14.86 -2.80 -6.11
N LYS A 124 -14.02 -2.09 -6.87
CA LYS A 124 -14.31 -1.68 -8.26
C LYS A 124 -14.60 -2.87 -9.18
N ASN A 125 -13.95 -4.01 -8.94
CA ASN A 125 -14.06 -5.22 -9.77
C ASN A 125 -14.96 -6.31 -9.14
N ALA A 126 -15.69 -6.02 -8.05
CA ALA A 126 -16.50 -6.99 -7.31
C ALA A 126 -15.73 -8.26 -6.87
N ILE A 127 -14.42 -8.12 -6.60
CA ILE A 127 -13.57 -9.19 -6.10
C ILE A 127 -13.74 -9.29 -4.58
N GLN A 128 -13.89 -10.52 -4.09
CA GLN A 128 -14.02 -10.79 -2.66
C GLN A 128 -12.69 -10.56 -1.94
N ASP A 129 -12.70 -9.68 -0.95
CA ASP A 129 -11.56 -9.35 -0.10
C ASP A 129 -12.05 -9.14 1.34
N ASP A 130 -11.33 -9.67 2.32
CA ASP A 130 -11.70 -9.51 3.73
C ASP A 130 -11.65 -8.05 4.18
N LEU A 131 -10.78 -7.23 3.58
CA LEU A 131 -10.70 -5.80 3.86
C LEU A 131 -11.96 -5.08 3.41
N THR A 132 -12.53 -5.47 2.28
CA THR A 132 -13.73 -4.86 1.70
C THR A 132 -15.01 -5.29 2.41
N LYS A 133 -14.95 -6.36 3.21
CA LYS A 133 -16.02 -6.80 4.13
C LYS A 133 -15.94 -6.16 5.52
N SER A 134 -14.86 -5.47 5.82
CA SER A 134 -14.64 -4.83 7.11
C SER A 134 -15.17 -3.39 7.14
N GLU A 135 -15.20 -2.80 8.33
CA GLU A 135 -15.53 -1.38 8.54
C GLU A 135 -14.58 -0.42 7.80
N LEU A 136 -13.40 -0.88 7.38
CA LEU A 136 -12.42 -0.06 6.64
C LEU A 136 -12.86 0.24 5.19
N ASN A 137 -13.95 -0.38 4.70
CA ASN A 137 -14.43 -0.18 3.34
C ASN A 137 -15.12 1.17 3.11
N GLU A 138 -15.56 1.87 4.18
CA GLU A 138 -16.39 3.07 4.05
C GLU A 138 -15.66 4.16 3.26
N GLY A 139 -14.41 4.43 3.61
CA GLY A 139 -13.58 5.40 2.92
C GLY A 139 -13.32 5.04 1.45
N MET A 140 -13.22 3.75 1.14
CA MET A 140 -13.04 3.25 -0.22
C MET A 140 -14.30 3.46 -1.08
N ASN A 141 -15.48 3.20 -0.52
CA ASN A 141 -16.76 3.44 -1.18
C ASN A 141 -16.97 4.93 -1.46
N ARG A 142 -16.66 5.81 -0.50
CA ARG A 142 -16.68 7.26 -0.70
C ARG A 142 -15.73 7.70 -1.81
N PHE A 143 -14.51 7.15 -1.83
CA PHE A 143 -13.53 7.41 -2.88
C PHE A 143 -14.01 7.00 -4.27
N LEU A 144 -14.56 5.80 -4.43
CA LEU A 144 -15.10 5.34 -5.71
C LEU A 144 -16.34 6.14 -6.16
N SER A 145 -17.15 6.62 -5.22
CA SER A 145 -18.30 7.48 -5.51
C SER A 145 -17.86 8.85 -6.03
N MET A 146 -16.79 9.41 -5.47
CA MET A 146 -16.23 10.70 -5.90
C MET A 146 -15.42 10.60 -7.19
N TYR A 147 -14.73 9.47 -7.41
CA TYR A 147 -13.84 9.25 -8.55
C TYR A 147 -14.14 7.91 -9.28
N PRO A 148 -15.32 7.76 -9.91
CA PRO A 148 -15.74 6.48 -10.48
C PRO A 148 -14.85 5.98 -11.63
N LYS A 149 -14.24 6.90 -12.38
CA LYS A 149 -13.36 6.60 -13.52
C LYS A 149 -11.87 6.48 -13.14
N VAL A 150 -11.52 6.55 -11.86
CA VAL A 150 -10.12 6.57 -11.42
C VAL A 150 -9.33 5.33 -11.85
N ASP A 151 -8.10 5.53 -12.30
CA ASP A 151 -7.14 4.46 -12.53
C ASP A 151 -6.39 4.13 -11.23
N VAL A 152 -6.91 3.14 -10.51
CA VAL A 152 -6.35 2.68 -9.23
C VAL A 152 -4.94 2.09 -9.41
N LEU A 153 -4.63 1.51 -10.58
CA LEU A 153 -3.32 0.95 -10.86
C LEU A 153 -2.29 2.06 -11.05
N ALA A 154 -2.65 3.12 -11.78
CA ALA A 154 -1.82 4.31 -11.92
C ALA A 154 -1.51 4.93 -10.54
N LEU A 155 -2.51 5.03 -9.66
CA LEU A 155 -2.29 5.49 -8.28
C LEU A 155 -1.32 4.59 -7.51
N ASN A 156 -1.45 3.27 -7.62
CA ASN A 156 -0.55 2.34 -6.94
C ASN A 156 0.89 2.46 -7.45
N LEU A 157 1.10 2.70 -8.75
CA LEU A 157 2.43 2.95 -9.32
C LEU A 157 3.05 4.25 -8.79
N LEU A 158 2.25 5.29 -8.56
CA LEU A 158 2.74 6.52 -7.92
C LEU A 158 3.21 6.25 -6.49
N VAL A 159 2.45 5.48 -5.71
CA VAL A 159 2.81 5.10 -4.34
C VAL A 159 4.09 4.24 -4.34
N GLU A 160 4.19 3.28 -5.25
CA GLU A 160 5.37 2.43 -5.40
C GLU A 160 6.63 3.24 -5.79
N SER A 161 6.47 4.27 -6.63
CA SER A 161 7.58 5.17 -7.02
C SER A 161 8.19 5.90 -5.82
N VAL A 162 7.36 6.28 -4.84
CA VAL A 162 7.82 6.93 -3.61
C VAL A 162 8.64 5.96 -2.76
N VAL A 163 8.15 4.74 -2.55
CA VAL A 163 8.86 3.71 -1.76
C VAL A 163 10.19 3.32 -2.43
N ASN A 164 10.19 3.20 -3.76
CA ASN A 164 11.41 2.91 -4.53
C ASN A 164 12.41 4.07 -4.52
N GLY A 165 11.95 5.31 -4.31
CA GLY A 165 12.80 6.48 -4.17
C GLY A 165 13.74 6.40 -2.96
N LEU A 166 13.32 5.74 -1.87
CA LEU A 166 14.17 5.48 -0.70
C LEU A 166 15.43 4.70 -1.09
N ASN A 167 15.26 3.64 -1.91
CA ASN A 167 16.35 2.78 -2.34
C ASN A 167 17.33 3.50 -3.28
N ARG A 168 16.96 4.67 -3.80
CA ARG A 168 17.76 5.49 -4.73
C ARG A 168 18.30 6.76 -4.07
N ASN A 169 18.19 6.91 -2.75
CA ASN A 169 18.57 8.11 -2.01
C ASN A 169 17.95 9.40 -2.61
N ALA A 170 16.69 9.33 -3.04
CA ALA A 170 16.00 10.47 -3.63
C ALA A 170 15.78 11.60 -2.61
N HIS A 171 15.73 12.85 -3.08
CA HIS A 171 15.34 13.98 -2.25
C HIS A 171 13.83 13.89 -1.91
N MET A 172 13.51 13.32 -0.75
CA MET A 172 12.15 12.89 -0.39
C MET A 172 11.10 14.00 -0.43
N SER A 173 11.45 15.21 -0.01
CA SER A 173 10.54 16.37 -0.10
C SER A 173 10.11 16.66 -1.54
N LEU A 174 11.05 16.57 -2.50
CA LEU A 174 10.75 16.78 -3.91
C LEU A 174 9.93 15.62 -4.48
N LEU A 175 10.29 14.39 -4.11
CA LEU A 175 9.58 13.19 -4.55
C LEU A 175 8.12 13.17 -4.06
N LEU A 176 7.88 13.53 -2.79
CA LEU A 176 6.53 13.61 -2.22
C LEU A 176 5.72 14.77 -2.81
N THR A 177 6.37 15.90 -3.10
CA THR A 177 5.72 17.01 -3.82
C THR A 177 5.28 16.56 -5.22
N HIS A 178 6.17 15.86 -5.94
CA HIS A 178 5.83 15.29 -7.25
C HIS A 178 4.70 14.27 -7.15
N PHE A 179 4.76 13.36 -6.17
CA PHE A 179 3.71 12.38 -5.89
C PHE A 179 2.34 13.04 -5.70
N ILE A 180 2.26 14.11 -4.89
CA ILE A 180 1.00 14.85 -4.68
C ILE A 180 0.48 15.44 -5.99
N ILE A 181 1.36 16.07 -6.79
CA ILE A 181 0.96 16.70 -8.06
C ILE A 181 0.39 15.64 -9.02
N GLN A 182 1.07 14.49 -9.14
CA GLN A 182 0.59 13.40 -10.00
C GLN A 182 -0.68 12.77 -9.45
N LEU A 183 -0.76 12.52 -8.15
CA LEU A 183 -1.98 12.00 -7.51
C LEU A 183 -3.18 12.90 -7.83
N GLN A 184 -3.04 14.21 -7.64
CA GLN A 184 -4.10 15.16 -7.94
C GLN A 184 -4.46 15.21 -9.42
N LYS A 185 -3.47 15.05 -10.31
CA LYS A 185 -3.70 14.96 -11.75
C LYS A 185 -4.52 13.71 -12.10
N GLU A 186 -4.13 12.54 -11.59
CA GLU A 186 -4.84 11.28 -11.79
C GLU A 186 -6.28 11.32 -11.25
N LEU A 187 -6.49 11.93 -10.08
CA LEU A 187 -7.83 12.12 -9.51
C LEU A 187 -8.69 13.12 -10.30
N LYS A 188 -8.08 14.15 -10.88
CA LYS A 188 -8.76 15.21 -11.63
C LYS A 188 -8.94 14.92 -13.11
N GLN A 189 -8.51 13.77 -13.63
CA GLN A 189 -8.71 13.44 -15.04
C GLN A 189 -10.22 13.46 -15.36
N LYS A 190 -10.69 14.60 -15.90
CA LYS A 190 -11.86 14.69 -16.77
C LYS A 190 -11.63 13.71 -17.93
N PRO A 191 -12.66 13.03 -18.43
CA PRO A 191 -12.50 12.25 -19.66
C PRO A 191 -11.91 13.17 -20.72
N LEU A 192 -10.72 12.82 -21.22
CA LEU A 192 -9.99 13.61 -22.23
C LEU A 192 -10.61 13.46 -23.63
N TYR A 193 -11.79 12.86 -23.73
CA TYR A 193 -12.62 12.79 -24.93
C TYR A 193 -14.09 12.74 -24.51
N GLU A 194 -14.77 13.88 -24.59
CA GLU A 194 -16.19 14.03 -24.97
C GLU A 194 -16.26 15.10 -26.05
#